data_AF-A0A3L7LVE3-F1
#
_entry.id   AF-A0A3L7LVE3-F1
#
_cell.length_a   1.000
_cell.length_b   1.000
_cell.length_c   1.000
_cell.angle_alpha   90.00
_cell.angle_beta   90.00
_cell.angle_gamma   90.00
#
_symmetry.space_group_name_H-M   'P 1'
#
loop_
_entity.id
_entity.type
_entity.pdbx_description
1 polymer ?
#
loop_
_entity_poly.entity_id
_entity_poly.type
_entity_poly.pdbx_seq_one_letter_code
_entity_poly.pdbx_strand_id
1 'polypeptide(L)'
;GTLACLRGQVDVWYCASLNGPRAASAAQLAAHLDSDAQRFEDVPSAWHQAIADAAPEDCVLVFGSFHTVAPVLALAERETYCGK
;
A
#
# COMPACT_ATOMS: atom_id res chain seq x y z
N GLY A 1 -7.89 15.04 -6.97
CA GLY A 1 -8.02 13.57 -6.85
C GLY A 1 -7.52 13.13 -5.49
N THR A 2 -7.95 11.98 -4.98
CA THR A 2 -7.70 11.49 -3.60
C THR A 2 -6.24 11.59 -3.14
N LEU A 3 -5.29 11.32 -4.03
CA LEU A 3 -3.84 11.46 -3.78
C LEU A 3 -3.43 12.88 -3.39
N ALA A 4 -4.07 13.92 -3.93
CA ALA A 4 -3.74 15.30 -3.63
C ALA A 4 -4.11 15.72 -2.20
N CYS A 5 -5.10 15.07 -1.58
CA CYS A 5 -5.52 15.37 -0.20
C CYS A 5 -4.58 14.79 0.86
N LEU A 6 -3.77 13.79 0.49
CA LEU A 6 -2.82 13.12 1.38
C LEU A 6 -1.39 13.65 1.26
N ARG A 7 -1.16 14.60 0.34
CA ARG A 7 0.15 15.24 0.16
C ARG A 7 0.53 16.02 1.42
N GLY A 8 1.71 15.73 1.97
CA GLY A 8 2.24 16.34 3.19
C GLY A 8 1.82 15.67 4.51
N GLN A 9 1.02 14.60 4.47
CA GLN A 9 0.62 13.81 5.64
C GLN A 9 1.14 12.37 5.62
N VAL A 10 1.79 11.96 4.51
CA VAL A 10 2.31 10.62 4.31
C VAL A 10 3.81 10.71 4.15
N ASP A 11 4.53 10.11 5.08
CA ASP A 11 5.99 10.13 5.13
C ASP A 11 6.62 9.14 4.14
N VAL A 12 5.99 7.97 3.96
CA VAL A 12 6.51 6.90 3.11
C VAL A 12 5.42 6.32 2.21
N TRP A 13 5.76 6.10 0.94
CA TRP A 13 4.84 5.60 -0.07
C TRP A 13 5.23 4.21 -0.57
N TYR A 14 4.32 3.25 -0.42
CA TYR A 14 4.45 1.89 -0.94
C TYR A 14 3.44 1.68 -2.07
N CYS A 15 3.93 1.67 -3.32
CA CYS A 15 3.12 1.53 -4.52
C CYS A 15 3.13 0.08 -5.00
N ALA A 16 1.99 -0.59 -4.98
CA ALA A 16 1.81 -1.93 -5.54
C ALA A 16 1.21 -1.87 -6.94
N SER A 17 1.72 -2.72 -7.84
CA SER A 17 1.08 -2.95 -9.14
C SER A 17 -0.16 -3.82 -8.97
N LEU A 18 -1.21 -3.50 -9.72
CA LEU A 18 -2.40 -4.34 -9.81
C LEU A 18 -2.44 -5.03 -11.18
N ASN A 19 -3.03 -6.22 -11.24
CA ASN A 19 -3.21 -6.96 -12.48
C ASN A 19 -4.60 -6.68 -13.08
N GLY A 20 -4.65 -6.38 -14.38
CA GLY A 20 -5.90 -6.22 -15.13
C GLY A 20 -5.89 -5.04 -16.12
N PRO A 21 -6.86 -4.99 -17.06
CA PRO A 21 -6.85 -4.02 -18.16
C PRO A 21 -7.05 -2.55 -17.74
N ARG A 22 -7.51 -2.31 -16.50
CA ARG A 22 -7.67 -0.98 -15.90
C ARG A 22 -6.77 -0.76 -14.69
N ALA A 23 -5.84 -1.69 -14.46
CA ALA A 23 -4.99 -1.66 -13.31
C ALA A 23 -3.81 -0.72 -13.54
N ALA A 24 -3.50 0.10 -12.54
CA ALA A 24 -2.31 0.93 -12.57
C ALA A 24 -1.10 0.11 -12.12
N SER A 25 0.02 0.30 -12.81
CA SER A 25 1.32 -0.19 -12.34
C SER A 25 1.86 0.68 -11.21
N ALA A 26 2.73 0.11 -10.37
CA ALA A 26 3.43 0.84 -9.32
C ALA A 26 4.21 2.05 -9.88
N ALA A 27 4.77 1.93 -11.09
CA ALA A 27 5.46 3.01 -11.77
C ALA A 27 4.52 4.17 -12.15
N GLN A 28 3.31 3.88 -12.64
CA GLN A 28 2.31 4.90 -12.94
C GLN A 28 1.83 5.62 -11.68
N LEU A 29 1.67 4.89 -10.57
CA LEU A 29 1.32 5.48 -9.28
C LEU A 29 2.44 6.38 -8.75
N ALA A 30 3.68 5.89 -8.77
CA ALA A 30 4.87 6.63 -8.33
C ALA A 30 5.09 7.93 -9.13
N ALA A 31 4.76 7.95 -10.42
CA ALA A 31 4.90 9.15 -11.25
C ALA A 31 3.97 10.31 -10.83
N HIS A 32 2.94 10.05 -10.02
CA HIS A 32 2.02 11.06 -9.49
C HIS A 32 2.35 11.51 -8.05
N LEU A 33 3.39 10.92 -7.45
CA LEU A 33 3.87 11.23 -6.11
C LEU A 33 5.07 12.17 -6.20
N ASP A 34 5.10 13.17 -5.33
CA ASP A 34 6.17 14.18 -5.31
C ASP A 34 7.43 13.68 -4.56
N SER A 35 7.36 12.48 -3.98
CA SER A 35 8.35 11.84 -3.10
C SER A 35 8.74 10.44 -3.59
N ASP A 36 9.92 9.95 -3.19
CA ASP A 36 10.40 8.63 -3.56
C ASP A 36 9.46 7.54 -3.03
N ALA A 37 8.73 6.91 -3.95
CA ALA A 37 7.82 5.82 -3.66
C ALA A 37 8.48 4.48 -3.96
N GLN A 38 8.45 3.58 -2.98
CA GLN A 38 8.86 2.20 -3.15
C GLN A 38 7.85 1.48 -4.05
N ARG A 39 8.33 0.62 -4.95
CA ARG A 39 7.52 -0.01 -6.00
C ARG A 39 7.55 -1.52 -5.84
N PHE A 40 6.37 -2.13 -5.87
CA PHE A 40 6.20 -3.56 -5.71
C PHE A 40 5.36 -4.14 -6.85
N GLU A 41 5.59 -5.41 -7.14
CA GLU A 41 4.87 -6.13 -8.19
C GLU A 41 3.44 -6.51 -7.76
N ASP A 42 3.21 -6.65 -6.46
CA ASP A 42 1.89 -6.96 -5.90
C ASP A 42 1.64 -6.29 -4.53
N VAL A 43 0.38 -6.34 -4.12
CA VAL A 43 -0.12 -5.75 -2.87
C VAL A 43 0.42 -6.49 -1.62
N PRO A 44 0.44 -7.84 -1.56
CA PRO A 44 1.01 -8.55 -0.42
C PRO A 44 2.47 -8.15 -0.12
N SER A 45 3.32 -8.02 -1.14
CA SER A 45 4.72 -7.64 -0.97
C SER A 45 4.85 -6.22 -0.43
N ALA A 46 4.06 -5.28 -0.95
CA ALA A 46 4.01 -3.91 -0.43
C ALA A 46 3.52 -3.85 1.03
N TRP A 47 2.51 -4.65 1.36
CA TRP A 47 1.97 -4.74 2.73
C TRP A 47 3.01 -5.28 3.71
N HIS A 48 3.65 -6.41 3.40
CA HIS A 48 4.67 -6.99 4.28
C HIS A 48 5.84 -6.03 4.51
N GLN A 49 6.30 -5.33 3.46
CA GLN A 49 7.38 -4.36 3.62
C GLN A 49 6.93 -3.16 4.47
N ALA A 50 5.72 -2.63 4.24
CA ALA A 50 5.19 -1.52 5.02
C ALA A 50 5.04 -1.87 6.51
N ILE A 51 4.63 -3.10 6.83
CA ILE A 51 4.53 -3.58 8.22
C ILE A 51 5.91 -3.85 8.83
N ALA A 52 6.86 -4.36 8.05
CA ALA A 52 8.23 -4.58 8.52
C ALA A 52 8.97 -3.26 8.84
N ASP A 53 8.68 -2.20 8.07
CA ASP A 53 9.29 -0.88 8.23
C ASP A 53 8.57 -0.02 9.29
N ALA A 54 7.33 -0.35 9.66
CA ALA A 54 6.52 0.41 10.60
C ALA A 54 6.91 0.16 12.07
N ALA A 55 7.07 1.23 12.84
CA ALA A 55 7.14 1.18 14.29
C ALA A 55 5.74 1.02 14.92
N PRO A 56 5.63 0.60 16.20
CA PRO A 56 4.33 0.46 16.88
C PRO A 56 3.46 1.72 16.92
N GLU A 57 4.09 2.90 16.87
CA GLU A 57 3.45 4.21 16.81
C GLU A 57 3.05 4.66 15.40
N ASP A 58 3.51 3.96 14.37
CA ASP A 58 3.24 4.30 12.98
C ASP A 58 1.86 3.80 12.53
N CYS A 59 1.28 4.51 11.56
CA CYS A 59 -0.02 4.16 10.97
C CYS A 59 0.15 3.76 9.50
N VAL A 60 -0.13 2.48 9.20
CA VAL A 60 -0.13 1.98 7.83
C VAL A 60 -1.54 2.12 7.22
N LEU A 61 -1.69 3.02 6.25
CA LEU A 61 -2.95 3.24 5.53
C LEU A 61 -2.95 2.55 4.17
N VAL A 62 -3.87 1.62 3.96
CA VAL A 62 -4.09 0.96 2.67
C VAL A 62 -5.33 1.53 1.99
N PHE A 63 -5.15 2.11 0.79
CA PHE A 63 -6.23 2.79 0.06
C PHE A 63 -6.03 2.72 -1.47
N GLY A 64 -7.03 3.18 -2.22
CA GLY A 64 -6.99 3.30 -3.68
C GLY A 64 -8.08 2.49 -4.39
N SER A 65 -8.07 1.16 -4.24
CA SER A 65 -9.02 0.27 -4.91
C SER A 65 -9.45 -0.90 -4.03
N PHE A 66 -10.63 -1.47 -4.27
CA PHE A 66 -11.08 -2.71 -3.61
C PHE A 66 -10.11 -3.87 -3.88
N HIS A 67 -9.48 -3.91 -5.06
CA HIS A 67 -8.47 -4.91 -5.41
C HIS A 67 -7.16 -4.74 -4.60
N THR A 68 -6.95 -3.56 -4.00
CA THR A 68 -5.84 -3.30 -3.08
C THR A 68 -6.21 -3.66 -1.64
N VAL A 69 -7.43 -3.32 -1.22
CA VAL A 69 -7.86 -3.53 0.17
C VAL A 69 -8.18 -5.00 0.45
N ALA A 70 -8.81 -5.72 -0.48
CA ALA A 70 -9.26 -7.10 -0.24
C ALA A 70 -8.11 -8.08 0.08
N PRO A 71 -6.97 -8.08 -0.64
CA PRO A 71 -5.83 -8.91 -0.28
C PRO A 71 -5.25 -8.58 1.11
N VAL A 72 -5.18 -7.29 1.47
CA VAL A 72 -4.65 -6.86 2.76
C VAL A 72 -5.56 -7.27 3.90
N LEU A 73 -6.87 -7.12 3.76
CA LEU A 73 -7.82 -7.58 4.79
C LEU A 73 -7.64 -9.08 5.06
N ALA A 74 -7.53 -9.89 4.01
CA ALA A 74 -7.30 -11.32 4.16
C ALA A 74 -5.94 -11.66 4.84
N LEU A 75 -4.90 -10.84 4.62
CA LEU A 75 -3.61 -11.01 5.30
C LEU A 75 -3.69 -10.58 6.77
N ALA A 76 -4.23 -9.40 7.05
CA ALA A 76 -4.38 -8.85 8.39
C ALA A 76 -5.26 -9.72 9.30
N GLU A 77 -6.34 -10.31 8.76
CA GLU A 77 -7.18 -11.27 9.50
C GLU A 77 -6.40 -12.54 9.87
N ARG A 78 -5.56 -13.06 8.97
CA ARG A 78 -4.72 -14.25 9.22
C ARG A 78 -3.63 -13.97 10.25
N GLU A 79 -3.02 -12.79 10.20
CA GLU A 79 -1.97 -12.39 11.16
C GLU A 79 -2.57 -12.13 12.56
N THR A 80 -3.76 -11.54 12.63
CA THR A 80 -4.51 -11.36 13.89
C THR A 80 -4.93 -12.70 14.51
N TYR A 81 -5.19 -13.72 13.69
CA TYR A 81 -5.59 -15.05 14.16
C TYR A 81 -4.42 -15.97 14.54
N CYS A 82 -3.25 -15.80 13.92
CA CYS A 82 -2.04 -16.58 14.24
C CYS A 82 -1.28 -16.06 15.47
N GLY A 83 -1.58 -14.83 15.92
CA GLY A 83 -0.94 -14.17 17.06
C GLY A 83 -1.59 -14.42 18.44
N LYS A 84 -2.35 -15.52 18.63
CA LYS A 84 -2.81 -15.96 19.96
C LYS A 84 -2.17 -17.26 20.39
#